data_AF-A0A142XEF0-F1
#
_entry.id   AF-A0A142XEF0-F1
#
_cell.length_a   1.000
_cell.length_b   1.000
_cell.length_c   1.000
_cell.angle_alpha   90.00
_cell.angle_beta   90.00
_cell.angle_gamma   90.00
#
_symmetry.space_group_name_H-M   'P 1'
#
loop_
_entity.id
_entity.type
_entity.pdbx_description
1 polymer ?
#
loop_
_entity_poly.entity_id
_entity_poly.type
_entity_poly.pdbx_seq_one_letter_code
_entity_poly.pdbx_strand_id
1 'polypeptide(L)'
;MHTFPVHSRKNSTSETAPRRRWRRWAVIMLLVIGGIVWAARPDPHLARAKELQSELFGSGAKNLSAEERKARFTEYREQVKHLSADQKWELSAPARERQKAEMERYFALSPKEKIKYLDERIDRSEKARKEREQKAAQGAGRPGGGGFGGGPSGAQKGAPGGAPGKAPRSSEELEKRRKESLARTTPEERAHADQFRKEMNDRRKQRGLPVRL
;
A
#
# COMPACT_ATOMS: atom_id res chain seq x y z
N MET A 1 82.35 45.97 -39.10
CA MET A 1 81.12 45.50 -39.77
C MET A 1 80.28 44.78 -38.73
N HIS A 2 79.10 45.34 -38.44
CA HIS A 2 78.18 44.92 -37.39
C HIS A 2 77.30 43.75 -37.81
N THR A 3 76.97 42.85 -36.88
CA THR A 3 75.62 42.26 -36.76
C THR A 3 75.39 41.78 -35.32
N PHE A 4 74.45 42.42 -34.63
CA PHE A 4 73.84 41.89 -33.40
C PHE A 4 72.62 41.05 -33.81
N PRO A 5 72.49 39.77 -33.41
CA PRO A 5 71.26 39.04 -33.63
C PRO A 5 70.24 39.38 -32.54
N VAL A 6 69.28 40.26 -32.87
CA VAL A 6 68.04 40.48 -32.11
C VAL A 6 67.25 39.18 -32.10
N HIS A 7 67.11 38.54 -30.94
CA HIS A 7 66.21 37.39 -30.78
C HIS A 7 64.79 37.89 -30.54
N SER A 8 63.95 37.65 -31.54
CA SER A 8 62.53 38.03 -31.57
C SER A 8 61.70 37.15 -30.63
N ARG A 9 60.93 37.82 -29.76
CA ARG A 9 59.97 37.25 -28.81
C ARG A 9 58.87 36.49 -29.55
N LYS A 10 58.65 35.21 -29.22
CA LYS A 10 57.43 34.48 -29.61
C LYS A 10 56.66 34.07 -28.36
N ASN A 11 55.65 34.85 -28.00
CA ASN A 11 54.60 34.43 -27.09
C ASN A 11 53.69 33.46 -27.86
N SER A 12 53.79 32.15 -27.61
CA SER A 12 52.86 31.18 -28.18
C SER A 12 51.61 31.08 -27.32
N THR A 13 50.58 31.85 -27.66
CA THR A 13 49.19 31.55 -27.29
C THR A 13 48.74 30.31 -28.05
N SER A 14 48.78 29.13 -27.42
CA SER A 14 48.11 27.93 -27.93
C SER A 14 46.65 27.92 -27.49
N GLU A 15 45.84 28.77 -28.12
CA GLU A 15 44.39 28.75 -28.03
C GLU A 15 43.85 27.54 -28.79
N THR A 16 43.89 26.36 -28.17
CA THR A 16 43.27 25.14 -28.70
C THR A 16 41.88 24.94 -28.09
N ALA A 17 40.89 25.52 -28.79
CA ALA A 17 39.46 25.24 -28.83
C ALA A 17 38.79 24.56 -27.60
N PRO A 18 37.94 25.28 -26.83
CA PRO A 18 37.15 24.70 -25.71
C PRO A 18 36.10 23.66 -26.16
N ARG A 19 35.87 23.52 -27.47
CA ARG A 19 34.82 22.69 -28.08
C ARG A 19 34.90 21.20 -27.72
N ARG A 20 36.11 20.64 -27.51
CA ARG A 20 36.28 19.21 -27.21
C ARG A 20 35.96 18.88 -25.74
N ARG A 21 36.22 19.82 -24.82
CA ARG A 21 35.88 19.68 -23.40
C ARG A 21 34.39 19.87 -23.16
N TRP A 22 33.77 20.84 -23.86
CA TRP A 22 32.34 21.09 -23.75
C TRP A 22 31.48 19.92 -24.27
N ARG A 23 31.90 19.26 -25.36
CA ARG A 23 31.26 18.02 -25.85
C ARG A 23 31.29 16.88 -24.83
N ARG A 24 32.37 16.73 -24.05
CA ARG A 24 32.46 15.71 -22.99
C ARG A 24 31.50 16.01 -21.84
N TRP A 25 31.42 17.27 -21.41
CA TRP A 25 30.46 17.70 -20.40
C TRP A 25 29.01 17.55 -20.87
N ALA A 26 28.72 17.84 -22.13
CA ALA A 26 27.40 17.64 -22.72
C ALA A 26 26.99 16.15 -22.71
N VAL A 27 27.89 15.23 -23.06
CA VAL A 27 27.62 13.78 -23.00
C VAL A 27 27.42 13.31 -21.56
N ILE A 28 28.23 13.79 -20.60
CA ILE A 28 28.05 13.45 -19.18
C ILE A 28 26.70 13.97 -18.68
N MET A 29 26.33 15.20 -19.00
CA MET A 29 25.00 15.74 -18.65
C MET A 29 23.87 14.93 -19.28
N LEU A 30 24.01 14.50 -20.53
CA LEU A 30 23.00 13.68 -21.20
C LEU A 30 22.90 12.28 -20.56
N LEU A 31 24.01 11.70 -20.10
CA LEU A 31 24.01 10.44 -19.35
C LEU A 31 23.43 10.61 -17.94
N VAL A 32 23.70 11.72 -17.26
CA VAL A 32 23.11 12.03 -15.95
C VAL A 32 21.61 12.25 -16.09
N ILE A 33 21.16 13.06 -17.05
CA ILE A 33 19.75 13.29 -17.34
C ILE A 33 19.08 11.97 -17.76
N GLY A 34 19.72 11.19 -18.64
CA GLY A 34 19.24 9.86 -19.03
C GLY A 34 19.13 8.89 -17.84
N GLY A 35 20.11 8.92 -16.93
CA GLY A 35 20.11 8.13 -15.70
C GLY A 35 19.01 8.56 -14.72
N ILE A 36 18.77 9.86 -14.58
CA ILE A 36 17.68 10.40 -13.75
C ILE A 36 16.32 10.02 -14.34
N VAL A 37 16.13 10.16 -15.66
CA VAL A 37 14.90 9.77 -16.35
C VAL A 37 14.66 8.26 -16.25
N TRP A 38 15.71 7.45 -16.33
CA TRP A 38 15.61 6.00 -16.16
C TRP A 38 15.28 5.62 -14.71
N ALA A 39 15.92 6.25 -13.73
CA ALA A 39 15.65 6.03 -12.31
C ALA A 39 14.27 6.53 -11.86
N ALA A 40 13.71 7.53 -12.54
CA ALA A 40 12.38 8.06 -12.29
C ALA A 40 11.25 7.27 -12.98
N ARG A 41 11.55 6.15 -13.67
CA ARG A 41 10.51 5.34 -14.31
C ARG A 41 9.59 4.73 -13.23
N PRO A 42 8.25 4.89 -13.36
CA PRO A 42 7.32 4.24 -12.47
C PRO A 42 7.45 2.71 -12.61
N ASP A 43 7.45 2.02 -11.47
CA ASP A 43 7.51 0.56 -11.45
C ASP A 43 6.31 -0.03 -12.22
N PRO A 44 6.55 -0.81 -13.29
CA PRO A 44 5.48 -1.36 -14.11
C PRO A 44 4.53 -2.26 -13.31
N HIS A 45 5.02 -2.95 -12.29
CA HIS A 45 4.18 -3.78 -11.42
C HIS A 45 3.24 -2.94 -10.57
N LEU A 46 3.69 -1.77 -10.07
CA LEU A 46 2.85 -0.87 -9.29
C LEU A 46 1.75 -0.25 -10.15
N ALA A 47 2.10 0.19 -11.36
CA ALA A 47 1.14 0.74 -12.31
C ALA A 47 0.05 -0.28 -12.65
N ARG A 48 0.46 -1.51 -13.01
CA ARG A 48 -0.47 -2.60 -13.32
C ARG A 48 -1.32 -3.00 -12.13
N ALA A 49 -0.75 -3.03 -10.92
CA ALA A 49 -1.50 -3.30 -9.70
C ALA A 49 -2.58 -2.24 -9.42
N LYS A 50 -2.28 -0.95 -9.62
CA LYS A 50 -3.26 0.16 -9.47
C LYS A 50 -4.40 0.04 -10.47
N GLU A 51 -4.09 -0.28 -11.72
CA GLU A 51 -5.09 -0.51 -12.77
C GLU A 51 -6.02 -1.66 -12.40
N LEU A 52 -5.47 -2.84 -12.11
CA LEU A 52 -6.24 -4.02 -11.69
C LEU A 52 -7.06 -3.76 -10.42
N GLN A 53 -6.52 -2.98 -9.46
CA GLN A 53 -7.26 -2.57 -8.28
C GLN A 53 -8.50 -1.73 -8.64
N SER A 54 -8.37 -0.78 -9.59
CA SER A 54 -9.49 0.04 -10.04
C SER A 54 -10.56 -0.78 -10.78
N GLU A 55 -10.15 -1.76 -11.57
CA GLU A 55 -11.07 -2.65 -12.28
C GLU A 55 -11.81 -3.61 -11.35
N LEU A 56 -11.10 -4.17 -10.35
CA LEU A 56 -11.65 -5.17 -9.43
C LEU A 56 -12.51 -4.57 -8.32
N PHE A 57 -12.18 -3.36 -7.87
CA PHE A 57 -12.80 -2.74 -6.70
C PHE A 57 -13.48 -1.39 -6.98
N GLY A 58 -13.37 -0.88 -8.20
CA GLY A 58 -14.06 0.32 -8.66
C GLY A 58 -15.38 0.01 -9.38
N SER A 59 -15.81 0.95 -10.22
CA SER A 59 -17.03 0.84 -11.01
C SER A 59 -16.97 -0.28 -12.06
N GLY A 60 -15.77 -0.56 -12.60
CA GLY A 60 -15.54 -1.60 -13.60
C GLY A 60 -15.88 -3.02 -13.12
N ALA A 61 -15.86 -3.26 -11.81
CA ALA A 61 -16.10 -4.57 -11.23
C ALA A 61 -17.50 -5.12 -11.51
N LYS A 62 -18.48 -4.23 -11.71
CA LYS A 62 -19.88 -4.57 -11.97
C LYS A 62 -20.09 -5.25 -13.32
N ASN A 63 -19.19 -5.02 -14.27
CA ASN A 63 -19.29 -5.53 -15.64
C ASN A 63 -18.51 -6.84 -15.86
N LEU A 64 -17.80 -7.32 -14.83
CA LEU A 64 -16.99 -8.53 -14.92
C LEU A 64 -17.80 -9.77 -14.57
N SER A 65 -17.70 -10.80 -15.42
CA SER A 65 -18.15 -12.15 -15.06
C SER A 65 -17.37 -12.70 -13.86
N ALA A 66 -17.90 -13.74 -13.23
CA ALA A 66 -17.24 -14.38 -12.09
C ALA A 66 -15.86 -14.94 -12.43
N GLU A 67 -15.70 -15.48 -13.65
CA GLU A 67 -14.43 -16.04 -14.14
C GLU A 67 -13.40 -14.95 -14.43
N GLU A 68 -13.79 -13.88 -15.14
CA GLU A 68 -12.90 -12.74 -15.42
C GLU A 68 -12.46 -12.06 -14.14
N ARG A 69 -13.36 -11.89 -13.17
CA ARG A 69 -13.03 -11.33 -11.86
C ARG A 69 -11.99 -12.19 -11.15
N LYS A 70 -12.13 -13.53 -11.20
CA LYS A 70 -11.16 -14.46 -10.60
C LYS A 70 -9.81 -14.40 -11.29
N ALA A 71 -9.79 -14.33 -12.62
CA ALA A 71 -8.56 -14.20 -13.41
C ALA A 71 -7.82 -12.90 -13.08
N ARG A 72 -8.52 -11.75 -13.15
CA ARG A 72 -7.94 -10.43 -12.82
C ARG A 72 -7.47 -10.35 -11.37
N PHE A 73 -8.21 -10.98 -10.44
CA PHE A 73 -7.79 -11.03 -9.03
C PHE A 73 -6.53 -11.89 -8.83
N THR A 74 -6.35 -12.94 -9.63
CA THR A 74 -5.12 -13.76 -9.63
C THR A 74 -3.96 -12.93 -10.16
N GLU A 75 -4.13 -12.25 -11.29
CA GLU A 75 -3.13 -11.33 -11.85
C GLU A 75 -2.76 -10.23 -10.84
N TYR A 76 -3.75 -9.60 -10.21
CA TYR A 76 -3.53 -8.58 -9.19
C TYR A 76 -2.67 -9.10 -8.05
N ARG A 77 -2.94 -10.32 -7.57
CA ARG A 77 -2.13 -10.96 -6.52
C ARG A 77 -0.70 -11.20 -6.96
N GLU A 78 -0.47 -11.63 -8.20
CA GLU A 78 0.88 -11.80 -8.74
C GLU A 78 1.63 -10.47 -8.81
N GLN A 79 1.01 -9.41 -9.36
CA GLN A 79 1.63 -8.07 -9.42
C GLN A 79 2.00 -7.56 -8.03
N VAL A 80 1.10 -7.72 -7.05
CA VAL A 80 1.37 -7.32 -5.67
C VAL A 80 2.52 -8.08 -5.02
N LYS A 81 2.83 -9.32 -5.42
CA LYS A 81 3.97 -10.05 -4.85
C LYS A 81 5.29 -9.36 -5.15
N HIS A 82 5.43 -8.77 -6.34
CA HIS A 82 6.64 -8.08 -6.78
C HIS A 82 6.84 -6.71 -6.11
N LEU A 83 5.80 -6.16 -5.49
CA LEU A 83 5.87 -4.84 -4.86
C LEU A 83 6.65 -4.85 -3.53
N SER A 84 7.42 -3.80 -3.30
CA SER A 84 8.06 -3.50 -2.02
C SER A 84 7.02 -3.18 -0.93
N ALA A 85 7.44 -3.13 0.34
CA ALA A 85 6.57 -2.76 1.45
C ALA A 85 6.01 -1.33 1.30
N ASP A 86 6.82 -0.41 0.76
CA ASP A 86 6.42 0.98 0.54
C ASP A 86 5.43 1.11 -0.61
N GLN A 87 5.64 0.37 -1.70
CA GLN A 87 4.69 0.34 -2.82
C GLN A 87 3.35 -0.28 -2.42
N LYS A 88 3.36 -1.35 -1.60
CA LYS A 88 2.13 -1.92 -1.02
C LYS A 88 1.42 -0.93 -0.11
N TRP A 89 2.18 -0.14 0.64
CA TRP A 89 1.64 0.95 1.44
C TRP A 89 1.02 2.03 0.56
N GLU A 90 1.69 2.44 -0.51
CA GLU A 90 1.14 3.41 -1.46
C GLU A 90 -0.15 2.90 -2.12
N LEU A 91 -0.17 1.64 -2.56
CA LEU A 91 -1.34 1.00 -3.18
C LEU A 91 -2.58 0.98 -2.27
N SER A 92 -2.36 1.00 -0.95
CA SER A 92 -3.44 1.05 0.05
C SER A 92 -3.81 2.47 0.49
N ALA A 93 -3.16 3.52 -0.02
CA ALA A 93 -3.44 4.91 0.34
C ALA A 93 -4.91 5.31 0.12
N PRO A 94 -5.55 5.03 -1.04
CA PRO A 94 -6.94 5.42 -1.24
C PRO A 94 -7.91 4.75 -0.23
N ALA A 95 -7.61 3.52 0.19
CA ALA A 95 -8.39 2.83 1.20
C ALA A 95 -8.19 3.44 2.59
N ARG A 96 -6.95 3.83 2.93
CA ARG A 96 -6.64 4.52 4.20
C ARG A 96 -7.32 5.88 4.29
N GLU A 97 -7.27 6.68 3.23
CA GLU A 97 -7.94 8.00 3.21
C GLU A 97 -9.44 7.86 3.44
N ARG A 98 -10.10 6.88 2.80
CA ARG A 98 -11.51 6.59 3.05
C ARG A 98 -11.77 6.18 4.49
N GLN A 99 -10.91 5.34 5.06
CA GLN A 99 -11.03 4.90 6.45
C GLN A 99 -10.84 6.07 7.43
N LYS A 100 -9.89 6.98 7.15
CA LYS A 100 -9.67 8.19 7.92
C LYS A 100 -10.88 9.09 7.89
N ALA A 101 -11.41 9.39 6.70
CA ALA A 101 -12.63 10.19 6.55
C ALA A 101 -13.84 9.53 7.24
N GLU A 102 -13.96 8.19 7.20
CA GLU A 102 -15.02 7.47 7.92
C GLU A 102 -14.89 7.62 9.44
N MET A 103 -13.66 7.60 9.97
CA MET A 103 -13.40 7.83 11.40
C MET A 103 -13.67 9.27 11.82
N GLU A 104 -13.18 10.25 11.08
CA GLU A 104 -13.47 11.67 11.35
C GLU A 104 -14.98 11.92 11.37
N ARG A 105 -15.70 11.39 10.38
CA ARG A 105 -17.16 11.45 10.35
C ARG A 105 -17.79 10.79 11.57
N TYR A 106 -17.32 9.61 11.97
CA TYR A 106 -17.82 8.90 13.15
C TYR A 106 -17.65 9.74 14.42
N PHE A 107 -16.46 10.33 14.63
CA PHE A 107 -16.18 11.11 15.83
C PHE A 107 -16.99 12.41 15.89
N ALA A 108 -17.40 12.95 14.73
CA ALA A 108 -18.30 14.11 14.63
C ALA A 108 -19.78 13.79 14.87
N LEU A 109 -20.20 12.51 14.94
CA LEU A 109 -21.60 12.14 15.21
C LEU A 109 -22.01 12.44 16.66
N SER A 110 -23.29 12.76 16.87
CA SER A 110 -23.86 12.83 18.21
C SER A 110 -23.87 11.45 18.91
N PRO A 111 -23.97 11.38 20.25
CA PRO A 111 -23.98 10.10 20.96
C PRO A 111 -25.05 9.11 20.47
N LYS A 112 -26.26 9.61 20.15
CA LYS A 112 -27.35 8.78 19.62
C LYS A 112 -27.03 8.23 18.22
N GLU A 113 -26.43 9.06 17.36
CA GLU A 113 -26.04 8.66 16.01
C GLU A 113 -24.87 7.68 16.02
N LYS A 114 -23.92 7.83 16.96
CA LYS A 114 -22.85 6.84 17.17
C LYS A 114 -23.42 5.46 17.48
N ILE A 115 -24.38 5.37 18.40
CA ILE A 115 -25.04 4.09 18.73
C ILE A 115 -25.66 3.46 17.47
N LYS A 116 -26.41 4.24 16.69
CA LYS A 116 -27.03 3.76 15.44
C LYS A 116 -25.97 3.28 14.44
N TYR A 117 -24.91 4.06 14.23
CA TYR A 117 -23.82 3.70 13.33
C TYR A 117 -23.13 2.38 13.76
N LEU A 118 -22.86 2.24 15.07
CA LEU A 118 -22.27 1.04 15.64
C LEU A 118 -23.20 -0.17 15.46
N ASP A 119 -24.50 -0.02 15.65
CA ASP A 119 -25.48 -1.09 15.44
C ASP A 119 -25.51 -1.56 13.99
N GLU A 120 -25.59 -0.64 13.03
CA GLU A 120 -25.54 -0.97 11.60
C GLU A 120 -24.22 -1.65 11.22
N ARG A 121 -23.10 -1.23 11.81
CA ARG A 121 -21.79 -1.86 11.57
C ARG A 121 -21.75 -3.28 12.15
N ILE A 122 -22.27 -3.47 13.36
CA ILE A 122 -22.40 -4.81 13.97
C ILE A 122 -23.25 -5.70 13.08
N ASP A 123 -24.43 -5.24 12.68
CA ASP A 123 -25.39 -6.04 11.91
C ASP A 123 -24.80 -6.51 10.58
N ARG A 124 -24.17 -5.60 9.83
CA ARG A 124 -23.42 -5.96 8.62
C ARG A 124 -22.34 -6.98 8.91
N SER A 125 -21.59 -6.82 10.00
CA SER A 125 -20.49 -7.70 10.37
C SER A 125 -20.94 -9.09 10.83
N GLU A 126 -22.12 -9.19 11.47
CA GLU A 126 -22.72 -10.44 11.94
C GLU A 126 -23.42 -11.17 10.79
N LYS A 127 -24.12 -10.43 9.90
CA LYS A 127 -24.67 -10.99 8.66
C LYS A 127 -23.58 -11.61 7.81
N ALA A 128 -22.50 -10.87 7.54
CA ALA A 128 -21.35 -11.38 6.79
C ALA A 128 -20.66 -12.55 7.50
N ARG A 129 -20.67 -12.60 8.85
CA ARG A 129 -20.15 -13.75 9.60
C ARG A 129 -21.01 -14.99 9.37
N LYS A 130 -22.32 -14.87 9.59
CA LYS A 130 -23.28 -15.96 9.40
C LYS A 130 -23.26 -16.50 7.97
N GLU A 131 -23.23 -15.63 6.96
CA GLU A 131 -23.12 -16.03 5.56
C GLU A 131 -21.84 -16.82 5.28
N ARG A 132 -20.70 -16.42 5.88
CA ARG A 132 -19.45 -17.17 5.74
C ARG A 132 -19.49 -18.51 6.48
N GLU A 133 -20.05 -18.55 7.67
CA GLU A 133 -20.23 -19.78 8.45
C GLU A 133 -21.12 -20.78 7.71
N GLN A 134 -22.23 -20.31 7.13
CA GLN A 134 -23.13 -21.12 6.30
C GLN A 134 -22.43 -21.66 5.05
N LYS A 135 -21.71 -20.81 4.30
CA LYS A 135 -20.95 -21.24 3.12
C LYS A 135 -19.86 -22.25 3.47
N ALA A 136 -19.17 -22.05 4.60
CA ALA A 136 -18.16 -22.99 5.07
C ALA A 136 -18.76 -24.34 5.49
N ALA A 137 -19.94 -24.35 6.12
CA ALA A 137 -20.65 -25.57 6.51
C ALA A 137 -21.19 -26.35 5.29
N GLN A 138 -21.53 -25.67 4.19
CA GLN A 138 -22.03 -26.28 2.96
C GLN A 138 -20.95 -26.89 2.05
N GLY A 139 -19.69 -26.99 2.52
CA GLY A 139 -18.60 -27.58 1.73
C GLY A 139 -18.17 -26.74 0.52
N ALA A 140 -18.80 -25.58 0.28
CA ALA A 140 -18.33 -24.58 -0.65
C ALA A 140 -17.03 -23.99 -0.08
N GLY A 141 -15.90 -24.59 -0.48
CA GLY A 141 -14.56 -24.27 -0.02
C GLY A 141 -14.41 -22.78 0.25
N ARG A 142 -13.94 -22.46 1.45
CA ARG A 142 -13.67 -21.10 1.92
C ARG A 142 -12.98 -20.36 0.78
N PRO A 143 -13.60 -19.35 0.13
CA PRO A 143 -12.95 -18.66 -0.97
C PRO A 143 -11.63 -18.16 -0.40
N GLY A 144 -10.52 -18.59 -1.00
CA GLY A 144 -9.14 -18.33 -0.59
C GLY A 144 -8.87 -16.83 -0.53
N GLY A 145 -9.42 -16.22 0.50
CA GLY A 145 -9.51 -14.80 0.71
C GLY A 145 -8.45 -14.42 1.70
N GLY A 146 -7.21 -14.34 1.23
CA GLY A 146 -6.36 -13.22 1.61
C GLY A 146 -7.12 -11.94 1.27
N GLY A 147 -8.04 -11.56 2.14
CA GLY A 147 -8.78 -10.32 2.09
C GLY A 147 -7.87 -9.21 2.56
N PHE A 148 -7.76 -8.17 1.75
CA PHE A 148 -7.23 -6.88 2.20
C PHE A 148 -8.23 -6.31 3.21
N GLY A 149 -7.99 -6.62 4.48
CA GLY A 149 -8.80 -6.17 5.61
C GLY A 149 -8.00 -6.39 6.88
N GLY A 150 -7.19 -5.39 7.22
CA GLY A 150 -6.46 -5.34 8.48
C GLY A 150 -7.42 -5.21 9.65
N GLY A 151 -7.99 -6.33 10.08
CA GLY A 151 -8.44 -6.51 11.45
C GLY A 151 -7.38 -7.34 12.16
N PRO A 152 -6.96 -6.98 13.38
CA PRO A 152 -6.20 -7.89 14.20
C PRO A 152 -7.11 -9.09 14.43
N SER A 153 -6.78 -10.23 13.81
CA SER A 153 -7.32 -11.49 14.25
C SER A 153 -6.60 -11.78 15.54
N GLY A 154 -7.27 -11.56 16.67
CA GLY A 154 -6.86 -12.08 17.95
C GLY A 154 -6.40 -13.53 17.81
N ALA A 155 -5.36 -13.87 18.57
CA ALA A 155 -4.80 -15.20 18.70
C ALA A 155 -5.87 -16.16 19.27
N GLN A 156 -6.79 -16.62 18.42
CA GLN A 156 -7.64 -17.75 18.71
C GLN A 156 -6.96 -18.99 18.12
N LYS A 157 -6.42 -19.85 19.00
CA LYS A 157 -6.07 -21.23 18.67
C LYS A 157 -7.23 -21.84 17.87
N GLY A 158 -7.02 -22.19 16.60
CA GLY A 158 -7.96 -23.03 15.85
C GLY A 158 -8.53 -22.51 14.51
N ALA A 159 -7.90 -21.56 13.81
CA ALA A 159 -8.33 -21.21 12.45
C ALA A 159 -7.34 -21.71 11.37
N PRO A 160 -7.64 -22.80 10.63
CA PRO A 160 -6.91 -23.14 9.41
C PRO A 160 -7.37 -22.17 8.32
N GLY A 161 -6.74 -21.00 8.27
CA GLY A 161 -7.10 -19.90 7.35
C GLY A 161 -5.91 -19.30 6.62
N GLY A 162 -4.71 -19.86 6.79
CA GLY A 162 -3.60 -19.64 5.87
C GLY A 162 -3.77 -20.53 4.65
N ALA A 163 -3.35 -20.06 3.47
CA ALA A 163 -3.13 -20.96 2.34
C ALA A 163 -2.37 -22.21 2.82
N PRO A 164 -2.74 -23.43 2.39
CA PRO A 164 -2.05 -24.64 2.82
C PRO A 164 -0.55 -24.48 2.53
N GLY A 165 0.28 -24.58 3.56
CA GLY A 165 1.75 -24.49 3.45
C GLY A 165 2.44 -23.19 3.89
N LYS A 166 1.73 -22.16 4.37
CA LYS A 166 2.41 -21.02 5.02
C LYS A 166 2.54 -21.21 6.52
N ALA A 167 3.78 -21.34 7.00
CA ALA A 167 4.10 -21.29 8.41
C ALA A 167 3.53 -19.99 9.04
N PRO A 168 3.07 -20.05 10.30
CA PRO A 168 2.71 -18.83 11.03
C PRO A 168 3.90 -17.87 11.01
N ARG A 169 3.62 -16.57 10.80
CA ARG A 169 4.68 -15.54 10.81
C ARG A 169 5.42 -15.58 12.15
N SER A 170 6.74 -15.37 12.13
CA SER A 170 7.53 -15.29 13.35
C SER A 170 7.08 -14.10 14.21
N SER A 171 7.31 -14.17 15.53
CA SER A 171 7.08 -13.07 16.46
C SER A 171 7.81 -11.80 16.02
N GLU A 172 9.05 -11.94 15.55
CA GLU A 172 9.87 -10.83 15.05
C GLU A 172 9.27 -10.14 13.81
N GLU A 173 8.71 -10.89 12.85
CA GLU A 173 8.06 -10.29 11.68
C GLU A 173 6.81 -9.50 12.09
N LEU A 174 6.05 -10.02 13.06
CA LEU A 174 4.88 -9.34 13.61
C LEU A 174 5.26 -8.04 14.32
N GLU A 175 6.32 -8.06 15.13
CA GLU A 175 6.82 -6.87 15.80
C GLU A 175 7.36 -5.83 14.82
N LYS A 176 8.10 -6.25 13.80
CA LYS A 176 8.60 -5.35 12.75
C LYS A 176 7.44 -4.63 12.06
N ARG A 177 6.41 -5.36 11.63
CA ARG A 177 5.21 -4.78 11.01
C ARG A 177 4.47 -3.85 11.95
N ARG A 178 4.39 -4.19 13.25
CA ARG A 178 3.80 -3.29 14.26
C ARG A 178 4.61 -2.00 14.33
N LYS A 179 5.94 -2.06 14.45
CA LYS A 179 6.81 -0.88 14.47
C LYS A 179 6.67 -0.03 13.21
N GLU A 180 6.66 -0.64 12.03
CA GLU A 180 6.44 0.05 10.75
C GLU A 180 5.08 0.74 10.70
N SER A 181 4.01 0.09 11.19
CA SER A 181 2.69 0.71 11.27
C SER A 181 2.67 1.89 12.24
N LEU A 182 3.32 1.75 13.40
CA LEU A 182 3.41 2.81 14.41
C LEU A 182 4.23 4.01 13.91
N ALA A 183 5.23 3.78 13.06
CA ALA A 183 6.02 4.84 12.44
C ALA A 183 5.25 5.62 11.36
N ARG A 184 4.19 5.04 10.81
CA ARG A 184 3.40 5.60 9.69
C ARG A 184 2.02 6.11 10.08
N THR A 185 1.65 6.03 11.36
CA THR A 185 0.35 6.48 11.88
C THR A 185 0.57 7.47 13.02
N THR A 186 -0.27 8.50 13.10
CA THR A 186 -0.13 9.51 14.16
C THR A 186 -0.60 8.96 15.51
N PRO A 187 -0.14 9.52 16.65
CA PRO A 187 -0.70 9.19 17.97
C PRO A 187 -2.22 9.36 18.04
N GLU A 188 -2.75 10.43 17.43
CA GLU A 188 -4.19 10.73 17.41
C GLU A 188 -4.99 9.71 16.61
N GLU A 189 -4.51 9.33 15.41
CA GLU A 189 -5.16 8.31 14.58
C GLU A 189 -5.25 6.97 15.31
N ARG A 190 -4.20 6.62 16.06
CA ARG A 190 -4.18 5.40 16.89
C ARG A 190 -5.16 5.48 18.05
N ALA A 191 -5.21 6.61 18.75
CA ALA A 191 -6.15 6.82 19.84
C ALA A 191 -7.61 6.74 19.36
N HIS A 192 -7.92 7.35 18.20
CA HIS A 192 -9.23 7.24 17.56
C HIS A 192 -9.58 5.80 17.18
N ALA A 193 -8.64 5.06 16.57
CA ALA A 193 -8.86 3.66 16.24
C ALA A 193 -9.12 2.80 17.48
N ASP A 194 -8.36 3.02 18.56
CA ASP A 194 -8.51 2.29 19.82
C ASP A 194 -9.83 2.62 20.52
N GLN A 195 -10.23 3.90 20.55
CA GLN A 195 -11.50 4.33 21.10
C GLN A 195 -12.68 3.75 20.31
N PHE A 196 -12.65 3.86 18.98
CA PHE A 196 -13.68 3.28 18.12
C PHE A 196 -13.84 1.78 18.36
N ARG A 197 -12.71 1.06 18.47
CA ARG A 197 -12.69 -0.36 18.76
C ARG A 197 -13.31 -0.68 20.12
N LYS A 198 -12.99 0.10 21.15
CA LYS A 198 -13.54 -0.05 22.50
C LYS A 198 -15.06 0.14 22.49
N GLU A 199 -15.53 1.25 21.93
CA GLU A 199 -16.97 1.56 21.80
C GLU A 199 -17.70 0.47 21.00
N MET A 200 -17.05 -0.07 19.96
CA MET A 200 -17.62 -1.16 19.20
C MET A 200 -17.77 -2.45 20.01
N ASN A 201 -16.76 -2.79 20.80
CA ASN A 201 -16.80 -3.96 21.68
C ASN A 201 -17.80 -3.80 22.83
N ASP A 202 -17.90 -2.60 23.41
CA ASP A 202 -18.86 -2.30 24.45
C ASP A 202 -20.30 -2.38 23.91
N ARG A 203 -20.55 -1.86 22.70
CA ARG A 203 -21.85 -2.02 22.06
C ARG A 203 -22.20 -3.46 21.75
N ARG A 204 -21.22 -4.28 21.33
CA ARG A 204 -21.42 -5.72 21.14
C ARG A 204 -21.80 -6.42 22.45
N LYS A 205 -21.12 -6.10 23.56
CA LYS A 205 -21.47 -6.64 24.90
C LYS A 205 -22.87 -6.27 25.32
N GLN A 206 -23.28 -5.01 25.14
CA GLN A 206 -24.65 -4.55 25.43
C GLN A 206 -25.71 -5.33 24.64
N ARG A 207 -25.35 -5.84 23.46
CA ARG A 207 -26.21 -6.66 22.60
C ARG A 207 -26.07 -8.17 22.82
N GLY A 208 -25.31 -8.60 23.83
CA GLY A 208 -25.06 -10.02 24.10
C GLY A 208 -24.19 -10.72 23.05
N LEU A 209 -23.43 -9.96 22.26
CA LEU A 209 -22.55 -10.50 21.21
C LEU A 209 -21.10 -10.64 21.71
N PRO A 210 -20.34 -11.63 21.20
CA PRO A 210 -18.95 -11.80 21.59
C PRO A 210 -18.09 -10.62 21.13
N VAL A 211 -17.16 -10.21 22.00
CA VAL A 211 -16.14 -9.18 21.74
C VAL A 211 -15.19 -9.64 20.64
N ARG A 212 -14.70 -8.72 19.81
CA ARG A 212 -13.68 -9.02 18.79
C ARG A 212 -12.32 -8.43 19.19
N LEU A 213 -11.34 -9.32 19.40
CA LEU A 213 -9.91 -9.05 19.67
C LEU A 213 -9.09 -9.02 18.38
#